data_AF-A0A0K2S367-F1
#
_entry.id   AF-A0A0K2S367-F1
#
_cell.length_a   1.000
_cell.length_b   1.000
_cell.length_c   1.000
_cell.angle_alpha   90.00
_cell.angle_beta   90.00
_cell.angle_gamma   90.00
#
_symmetry.space_group_name_H-M   'P 1'
#
loop_
_entity.id
_entity.type
_entity.pdbx_description
1 polymer ?
#
loop_
_entity_poly.entity_id
_entity_poly.type
_entity_poly.pdbx_seq_one_letter_code
_entity_poly.pdbx_strand_id
1 'polypeptide(L)'
;MRKLIQEAVADIDSRNPGIENAISIALNQGKIPLLVGSSGTGKSVLATRALGLPYESGDKIIELYWEKKGQKLSSSDYFQPTENGTLLIDEVHCYQQGDELDHVLALAISHDMKVVITSQNIGDVDPQILKNKRIVQINLH
;
A
#
# COMPACT_ATOMS: atom_id res chain seq x y z
N MET A 1 10.78 -14.48 15.16
CA MET A 1 10.23 -13.63 14.08
C MET A 1 9.25 -12.58 14.61
N ARG A 2 8.14 -12.95 15.29
CA ARG A 2 7.20 -11.97 15.89
C ARG A 2 7.85 -10.88 16.77
N LYS A 3 8.85 -11.25 17.60
CA LYS A 3 9.57 -10.30 18.45
C LYS A 3 10.35 -9.23 17.65
N LEU A 4 10.98 -9.62 16.55
CA LEU A 4 11.76 -8.71 15.68
C LEU A 4 10.87 -7.71 14.94
N ILE A 5 9.66 -8.11 14.53
CA ILE A 5 8.70 -7.21 13.88
C ILE A 5 8.16 -6.20 14.89
N GLN A 6 7.86 -6.62 16.12
CA GLN A 6 7.42 -5.71 17.18
C GLN A 6 8.51 -4.68 17.50
N GLU A 7 9.76 -5.12 17.59
CA GLU A 7 10.91 -4.23 17.80
C GLU A 7 11.09 -3.26 16.62
N ALA A 8 10.97 -3.73 15.37
CA ALA A 8 11.04 -2.88 14.18
C ALA A 8 9.90 -1.86 14.11
N VAL A 9 8.66 -2.27 14.40
CA VAL A 9 7.51 -1.36 14.44
C VAL A 9 7.68 -0.32 15.55
N ALA A 10 8.14 -0.73 16.73
CA ALA A 10 8.42 0.20 17.82
C ALA A 10 9.53 1.21 17.46
N ASP A 11 10.57 0.77 16.76
CA ASP A 11 11.63 1.66 16.25
C ASP A 11 11.08 2.66 15.21
N ILE A 12 10.24 2.20 14.28
CA ILE A 12 9.61 3.08 13.28
C ILE A 12 8.68 4.09 13.96
N ASP A 13 7.85 3.66 14.92
CA ASP A 13 6.94 4.54 15.67
C ASP A 13 7.72 5.53 16.55
N SER A 14 8.88 5.15 17.09
CA SER A 14 9.74 6.09 17.83
C SER A 14 10.22 7.26 16.97
N ARG A 15 10.44 7.02 15.66
CA ARG A 15 10.77 8.03 14.66
C ARG A 15 9.54 8.78 14.14
N ASN A 16 8.37 8.13 14.19
CA ASN A 16 7.09 8.64 13.68
C ASN A 16 5.97 8.41 14.71
N PRO A 17 5.90 9.20 15.80
CA PRO A 17 5.01 8.89 16.92
C PRO A 17 3.54 8.80 16.53
N GLY A 18 2.90 7.65 16.81
CA GLY A 18 1.47 7.42 16.57
C GLY A 18 1.13 7.02 15.13
N ILE A 19 2.12 6.67 14.31
CA ILE A 19 1.92 6.34 12.89
C ILE A 19 1.07 5.08 12.72
N GLU A 20 1.26 4.06 13.56
CA GLU A 20 0.48 2.81 13.50
C GLU A 20 -1.00 3.09 13.78
N ASN A 21 -1.27 3.98 14.74
CA ASN A 21 -2.63 4.40 15.07
C ASN A 21 -3.26 5.23 13.94
N ALA A 22 -2.50 6.13 13.31
CA ALA A 22 -2.97 6.92 12.18
C ALA A 22 -3.39 6.03 10.98
N ILE A 23 -2.58 5.03 10.65
CA ILE A 23 -2.89 4.04 9.60
C ILE A 23 -4.16 3.27 9.96
N SER A 24 -4.25 2.79 11.21
CA SER A 24 -5.39 2.01 11.69
C SER A 24 -6.70 2.80 11.66
N ILE A 25 -6.67 4.07 12.10
CA ILE A 25 -7.84 4.97 12.05
C ILE A 25 -8.30 5.18 10.61
N ALA A 26 -7.37 5.46 9.69
CA ALA A 26 -7.69 5.65 8.29
C ALA A 26 -8.35 4.40 7.68
N LEU A 27 -7.77 3.22 7.90
CA LEU A 27 -8.36 1.96 7.41
C LEU A 27 -9.77 1.72 7.98
N ASN A 28 -9.99 1.98 9.27
CA ASN A 28 -11.30 1.81 9.91
C ASN A 28 -12.35 2.81 9.42
N GLN A 29 -11.92 3.94 8.85
CA GLN A 29 -12.81 4.92 8.21
C GLN A 29 -13.05 4.62 6.72
N GLY A 30 -12.60 3.47 6.21
CA GLY A 30 -12.66 3.13 4.79
C GLY A 30 -11.77 4.01 3.90
N LYS A 31 -10.79 4.68 4.51
CA LYS A 31 -9.74 5.43 3.81
C LYS A 31 -8.61 4.49 3.39
N ILE A 32 -7.81 4.96 2.45
CA ILE A 32 -6.68 4.27 1.85
C ILE A 32 -5.42 5.05 2.26
N PRO A 33 -4.66 4.57 3.26
CA PRO A 33 -3.39 5.17 3.61
C PRO A 33 -2.40 5.07 2.44
N LEU A 34 -1.81 6.21 2.07
CA LEU A 34 -0.68 6.29 1.16
C LEU A 34 0.57 6.64 1.99
N LEU A 35 1.41 5.64 2.25
CA LEU A 35 2.64 5.79 3.01
C LEU A 35 3.75 6.30 2.11
N VAL A 36 4.28 7.49 2.39
CA VAL A 36 5.33 8.14 1.59
C VAL A 36 6.58 8.31 2.44
N GLY A 37 7.74 7.93 1.90
CA GLY A 37 9.02 8.14 2.58
C GLY A 37 10.15 7.34 1.94
N SER A 38 11.40 7.70 2.24
CA SER A 38 12.58 7.08 1.64
C SER A 38 12.66 5.55 1.85
N SER A 39 13.48 4.86 1.06
CA SER A 39 13.77 3.45 1.30
C SER A 39 14.30 3.25 2.74
N GLY A 40 13.88 2.17 3.41
CA GLY A 40 14.26 1.86 4.79
C GLY A 40 13.47 2.57 5.90
N THR A 41 12.51 3.45 5.59
CA THR A 41 11.68 4.11 6.62
C THR A 41 10.63 3.20 7.27
N GLY A 42 10.46 1.97 6.77
CA GLY A 42 9.54 0.98 7.35
C GLY A 42 8.11 0.98 6.80
N LYS A 43 7.87 1.60 5.64
CA LYS A 43 6.55 1.63 4.96
C LYS A 43 5.93 0.24 4.81
N SER A 44 6.61 -0.70 4.16
CA SER A 44 6.11 -2.06 3.92
C SER A 44 5.89 -2.82 5.24
N VAL A 45 6.74 -2.58 6.24
CA VAL A 45 6.60 -3.17 7.58
C VAL A 45 5.29 -2.71 8.24
N LEU A 46 5.05 -1.40 8.28
CA LEU A 46 3.83 -0.82 8.85
C LEU A 46 2.59 -1.20 8.05
N ALA A 47 2.65 -1.18 6.72
CA ALA A 47 1.52 -1.53 5.86
C ALA A 47 1.09 -2.99 6.07
N THR A 48 2.05 -3.92 6.07
CA THR A 48 1.83 -5.34 6.32
C THR A 48 1.23 -5.58 7.70
N ARG A 49 1.79 -4.91 8.72
CA ARG A 49 1.31 -4.96 10.10
C ARG A 49 -0.13 -4.47 10.21
N ALA A 50 -0.45 -3.32 9.63
CA ALA A 50 -1.77 -2.70 9.69
C ALA A 50 -2.84 -3.50 8.93
N LEU A 51 -2.46 -4.16 7.84
CA LEU A 51 -3.34 -5.06 7.09
C LEU A 51 -3.45 -6.45 7.72
N GLY A 52 -2.66 -6.77 8.75
CA GLY A 52 -2.65 -8.11 9.36
C GLY A 52 -2.13 -9.20 8.42
N LEU A 53 -1.35 -8.82 7.41
CA LEU A 53 -0.74 -9.74 6.45
C LEU A 53 0.36 -10.58 7.14
N PRO A 54 0.55 -11.85 6.74
CA PRO A 54 1.63 -12.66 7.26
C PRO A 54 2.99 -12.05 6.89
N TYR A 55 3.95 -12.21 7.79
CA TYR A 55 5.30 -11.71 7.66
C TYR A 55 6.24 -12.91 7.63
N GLU A 56 6.54 -13.43 6.44
CA GLU A 56 7.65 -14.39 6.29
C GLU A 56 8.81 -13.73 5.57
N SER A 57 10.02 -14.02 6.03
CA SER A 57 11.25 -13.57 5.37
C SER A 57 11.33 -14.22 4.00
N GLY A 58 11.18 -13.44 2.93
CA GLY A 58 11.17 -13.94 1.55
C GLY A 58 9.78 -14.16 0.96
N ASP A 59 8.71 -13.95 1.74
CA ASP A 59 7.38 -13.88 1.18
C ASP A 59 7.22 -12.57 0.41
N LYS A 60 6.94 -12.70 -0.89
CA LYS A 60 6.36 -11.61 -1.67
C LYS A 60 4.99 -11.31 -1.09
N ILE A 61 4.91 -10.30 -0.23
CA ILE A 61 3.67 -9.71 0.25
C ILE A 61 3.03 -9.02 -0.96
N ILE A 62 2.26 -9.77 -1.76
CA ILE A 62 1.70 -9.38 -3.07
C ILE A 62 2.46 -8.20 -3.67
N GLU A 63 3.70 -8.48 -4.06
CA GLU A 63 4.38 -7.66 -5.04
C GLU A 63 3.50 -7.73 -6.30
N LEU A 64 2.70 -6.69 -6.57
CA LEU A 64 2.28 -6.40 -7.94
C LEU A 64 3.53 -5.90 -8.71
N TYR A 65 4.50 -6.79 -8.88
CA TYR A 65 5.55 -6.65 -9.86
C TYR A 65 4.92 -6.97 -11.21
N TRP A 66 4.44 -5.94 -11.89
CA TRP A 66 3.90 -6.05 -13.24
C TRP A 66 4.92 -5.56 -14.27
N GLU A 67 5.86 -6.43 -14.63
CA GLU A 67 6.64 -6.27 -15.85
C GLU A 67 6.86 -7.64 -16.51
N LYS A 68 6.30 -7.85 -17.70
CA LYS A 68 6.66 -8.98 -18.56
C LYS A 68 7.58 -8.47 -19.67
N LYS A 69 8.89 -8.40 -19.39
CA LYS A 69 9.92 -8.14 -20.42
C LYS A 69 9.57 -6.96 -21.36
N GLY A 70 9.05 -5.86 -20.82
CA GLY A 70 8.65 -4.69 -21.62
C GLY A 70 7.36 -4.85 -22.46
N GLN A 71 6.49 -5.81 -22.19
CA GLN A 71 5.17 -5.93 -22.84
C GLN A 71 4.01 -5.57 -21.90
N LYS A 72 3.19 -4.61 -22.36
CA LYS A 72 1.88 -4.25 -21.80
C LYS A 72 0.91 -5.42 -21.94
N LEU A 73 0.28 -5.82 -20.84
CA LEU A 73 -0.68 -6.91 -20.78
C LEU A 73 -2.12 -6.39 -21.03
N SER A 74 -3.03 -7.27 -21.43
CA SER A 74 -4.39 -6.93 -21.89
C SER A 74 -5.46 -7.03 -20.79
N SER A 75 -6.58 -6.31 -20.99
CA SER A 75 -7.74 -6.06 -20.10
C SER A 75 -8.37 -7.25 -19.34
N SER A 76 -8.03 -8.50 -19.68
CA SER A 76 -8.64 -9.71 -19.13
C SER A 76 -7.82 -10.41 -18.02
N ASP A 77 -6.55 -10.07 -17.83
CA ASP A 77 -5.66 -10.67 -16.81
C ASP A 77 -5.58 -9.83 -15.51
N TYR A 78 -6.61 -9.01 -15.26
CA TYR A 78 -6.61 -7.98 -14.22
C TYR A 78 -6.91 -8.54 -12.82
N PHE A 79 -6.50 -7.78 -11.79
CA PHE A 79 -6.95 -7.93 -10.40
C PHE A 79 -8.49 -8.06 -10.37
N GLN A 80 -9.01 -9.24 -9.98
CA GLN A 80 -10.45 -9.52 -9.91
C GLN A 80 -10.77 -10.11 -8.53
N PRO A 81 -10.88 -9.28 -7.49
CA PRO A 81 -11.37 -9.75 -6.20
C PRO A 81 -12.79 -10.31 -6.38
N THR A 82 -13.06 -11.44 -5.72
CA THR A 82 -14.40 -12.07 -5.71
C THR A 82 -15.06 -11.98 -4.33
N GLU A 83 -14.30 -11.51 -3.34
CA GLU A 83 -14.69 -11.31 -1.95
C GLU A 83 -13.93 -10.12 -1.36
N ASN A 84 -14.29 -9.74 -0.13
CA ASN A 84 -13.58 -8.71 0.61
C ASN A 84 -12.19 -9.20 1.06
N GLY A 85 -11.32 -8.28 1.48
CA GLY A 85 -9.97 -8.66 1.89
C GLY A 85 -9.05 -7.48 2.13
N THR A 86 -7.76 -7.76 2.11
CA THR A 86 -6.69 -6.77 2.32
C THR A 86 -5.79 -6.71 1.10
N LEU A 87 -5.45 -5.50 0.64
CA LEU A 87 -4.58 -5.27 -0.51
C LEU A 87 -3.44 -4.33 -0.11
N LEU A 88 -2.21 -4.78 -0.31
CA LEU A 88 -1.02 -3.93 -0.25
C LEU A 88 -0.60 -3.61 -1.68
N ILE A 89 -0.47 -2.33 -2.01
CA ILE A 89 0.15 -1.85 -3.25
C ILE A 89 1.50 -1.26 -2.84
N ASP A 90 2.53 -2.09 -2.88
CA ASP A 90 3.86 -1.71 -2.41
C ASP A 90 4.68 -1.05 -3.54
N GLU A 91 5.35 0.04 -3.19
CA GLU A 91 6.25 0.82 -4.04
C GLU A 91 5.68 1.24 -5.41
N VAL A 92 4.77 2.20 -5.40
CA VAL A 92 4.32 2.86 -6.64
C VAL A 92 5.49 3.69 -7.21
N HIS A 93 5.97 3.29 -8.39
CA HIS A 93 7.03 3.94 -9.16
C HIS A 93 6.47 4.52 -10.46
N CYS A 94 6.37 5.86 -10.56
CA CYS A 94 6.12 6.68 -11.76
C CYS A 94 4.79 6.53 -12.55
N TYR A 95 4.57 7.55 -13.41
CA TYR A 95 3.35 8.00 -14.11
C TYR A 95 2.76 7.10 -15.23
N GLN A 96 2.95 5.78 -15.23
CA GLN A 96 2.38 4.93 -16.30
C GLN A 96 1.13 4.13 -15.89
N GLN A 97 0.61 4.35 -14.68
CA GLN A 97 -0.41 3.49 -14.09
C GLN A 97 -1.76 4.18 -13.84
N GLY A 98 -2.01 5.42 -14.27
CA GLY A 98 -3.26 6.15 -13.94
C GLY A 98 -4.53 5.30 -14.09
N ASP A 99 -4.82 4.85 -15.32
CA ASP A 99 -6.00 4.04 -15.60
C ASP A 99 -6.00 2.67 -14.91
N GLU A 100 -4.83 2.06 -14.71
CA GLU A 100 -4.72 0.72 -14.12
C GLU A 100 -4.87 0.76 -12.60
N LEU A 101 -4.18 1.67 -11.93
CA LEU A 101 -4.27 1.86 -10.49
C LEU A 101 -5.65 2.40 -10.11
N ASP A 102 -6.23 3.31 -10.91
CA ASP A 102 -7.61 3.76 -10.71
C ASP A 102 -8.58 2.58 -10.79
N HIS A 103 -8.40 1.69 -11.77
CA HIS A 103 -9.23 0.49 -11.91
C HIS A 103 -9.06 -0.49 -10.73
N VAL A 104 -7.82 -0.77 -10.31
CA VAL A 104 -7.52 -1.63 -9.16
C VAL A 104 -8.15 -1.05 -7.88
N LEU A 105 -8.00 0.26 -7.64
CA LEU A 105 -8.60 0.91 -6.49
C LEU A 105 -10.13 0.89 -6.57
N ALA A 106 -10.72 1.09 -7.75
CA ALA A 106 -12.16 1.01 -7.94
C ALA A 106 -12.70 -0.39 -7.60
N LEU A 107 -12.01 -1.45 -8.02
CA LEU A 107 -12.38 -2.84 -7.69
C LEU A 107 -12.18 -3.16 -6.21
N ALA A 108 -11.07 -2.72 -5.61
CA ALA A 108 -10.83 -2.92 -4.19
C ALA A 108 -11.89 -2.20 -3.34
N ILE A 109 -12.26 -0.97 -3.72
CA ILE A 109 -13.32 -0.20 -3.07
C ILE A 109 -14.68 -0.89 -3.23
N SER A 110 -15.00 -1.42 -4.41
CA SER A 110 -16.30 -2.07 -4.65
C SER A 110 -16.49 -3.37 -3.87
N HIS A 111 -15.40 -4.00 -3.41
CA HIS A 111 -15.40 -5.21 -2.59
C HIS A 111 -15.12 -4.93 -1.10
N ASP A 112 -15.18 -3.65 -0.67
CA ASP A 112 -14.92 -3.24 0.72
C ASP A 112 -13.56 -3.75 1.27
N MET A 113 -12.53 -3.73 0.41
CA MET A 113 -11.19 -4.16 0.80
C MET A 113 -10.47 -3.07 1.59
N LYS A 114 -9.66 -3.48 2.57
CA LYS A 114 -8.69 -2.60 3.24
C LYS A 114 -7.45 -2.48 2.36
N VAL A 115 -7.11 -1.26 1.97
CA VAL A 115 -5.99 -1.01 1.04
C VAL A 115 -4.97 -0.11 1.71
N VAL A 116 -3.68 -0.46 1.61
CA VAL A 116 -2.56 0.44 1.89
C VAL A 116 -1.70 0.55 0.63
N ILE A 117 -1.29 1.77 0.31
CA ILE A 117 -0.37 2.06 -0.80
C ILE A 117 0.94 2.55 -0.19
N THR A 118 2.08 2.19 -0.77
CA THR A 118 3.37 2.80 -0.40
C THR A 118 4.03 3.44 -1.62
N SER A 119 4.80 4.49 -1.38
CA SER A 119 5.62 5.14 -2.40
C SER A 119 6.86 5.75 -1.76
N GLN A 120 7.94 5.90 -2.54
CA GLN A 120 9.13 6.60 -2.07
C GLN A 120 8.92 8.12 -2.09
N ASN A 121 8.29 8.65 -3.15
CA ASN A 121 7.98 10.07 -3.28
C ASN A 121 6.53 10.28 -3.70
N ILE A 122 5.91 11.32 -3.16
CA ILE A 122 4.54 11.68 -3.55
C ILE A 122 4.42 12.01 -5.05
N GLY A 123 5.51 12.49 -5.67
CA GLY A 123 5.58 12.77 -7.10
C GLY A 123 5.56 11.52 -7.99
N ASP A 124 5.76 10.34 -7.42
CA ASP A 124 5.69 9.06 -8.14
C ASP A 124 4.23 8.57 -8.29
N VAL A 125 3.29 9.17 -7.56
CA VAL A 125 1.87 8.81 -7.56
C VAL A 125 1.09 9.71 -8.52
N ASP A 126 0.23 9.12 -9.35
CA ASP A 126 -0.61 9.86 -10.29
C ASP A 126 -1.49 10.91 -9.55
N PRO A 127 -1.52 12.18 -9.99
CA PRO A 127 -2.35 13.23 -9.39
C PRO A 127 -3.84 12.92 -9.39
N GLN A 128 -4.35 12.09 -10.31
CA GLN A 128 -5.74 11.66 -10.31
C GLN A 128 -6.05 10.76 -9.12
N ILE A 129 -5.14 9.84 -8.82
CA ILE A 129 -5.17 8.99 -7.62
C ILE A 129 -5.17 9.89 -6.38
N LEU A 130 -4.28 10.89 -6.32
CA LEU A 130 -4.21 11.84 -5.19
C LEU A 130 -5.48 12.70 -5.01
N LYS A 131 -6.31 12.87 -6.05
CA LYS A 131 -7.61 13.57 -5.93
C LYS A 131 -8.70 12.69 -5.32
N ASN A 132 -8.48 11.38 -5.19
CA ASN A 132 -9.43 10.49 -4.56
C ASN A 132 -9.56 10.82 -3.06
N LYS A 133 -10.76 11.24 -2.64
CA LYS A 133 -11.06 11.64 -1.25
C LYS A 133 -10.90 10.50 -0.23
N ARG A 134 -10.77 9.25 -0.68
CA ARG A 134 -10.44 8.11 0.19
C ARG A 134 -8.95 8.02 0.49
N ILE A 135 -8.07 8.60 -0.31
CA ILE A 135 -6.63 8.57 -0.05
C ILE A 135 -6.26 9.55 1.04
N VAL A 136 -5.46 9.08 1.98
CA VAL A 136 -4.86 9.89 3.06
C VAL A 136 -3.36 9.68 2.99
N GLN A 137 -2.64 10.74 2.62
CA GLN A 137 -1.18 10.72 2.62
C GLN A 137 -0.66 10.72 4.06
N ILE A 138 0.28 9.82 4.32
CA ILE A 138 0.98 9.69 5.59
C ILE A 138 2.48 9.70 5.28
N ASN A 139 3.19 10.71 5.75
CA ASN A 139 4.64 10.83 5.54
C ASN A 139 5.39 10.12 6.66
N LEU A 140 6.39 9.32 6.29
CA LEU A 140 7.33 8.67 7.19
C LEU A 140 8.70 9.34 7.07
N HIS A 141 9.29 9.63 8.23
CA HIS A 141 10.62 10.22 8.39
C HIS A 141 11.63 9.21 8.95
#